data_AF-M5RPB7-F1
#
_entry.id   AF-M5RPB7-F1
#
_cell.length_a   1.000
_cell.length_b   1.000
_cell.length_c   1.000
_cell.angle_alpha   90.00
_cell.angle_beta   90.00
_cell.angle_gamma   90.00
#
_symmetry.space_group_name_H-M   'P 1'
#
loop_
_entity.id
_entity.type
_entity.pdbx_description
1 polymer ?
#
loop_
_entity_poly.entity_id
_entity_poly.type
_entity_poly.pdbx_seq_one_letter_code
_entity_poly.pdbx_strand_id
1 'polypeptide(L)'
;MKFANVSSQHCRLTLEHGYWFIRDLNSRNGLKVDGRPVQRKRIDPNSKVSIARHEYLIEYEPQALGAFGPPPADDDYMEDLMKSSLMDRAGLSRRDPKKPSSNQG
;
A
#
# COMPACT_ATOMS: atom_id res chain seq x y z
N MET A 1 -12.37 -15.87 19.23
CA MET A 1 -11.90 -14.48 19.05
C MET A 1 -12.43 -13.96 17.73
N LYS A 2 -13.03 -12.76 17.69
CA LYS A 2 -13.67 -12.23 16.47
C LYS A 2 -12.70 -11.90 15.33
N PHE A 3 -11.39 -11.73 15.59
CA PHE A 3 -10.39 -11.39 14.56
C PHE A 3 -9.01 -12.01 14.85
N ALA A 4 -8.88 -13.34 14.71
CA ALA A 4 -7.64 -14.07 15.04
C ALA A 4 -6.42 -13.69 14.16
N ASN A 5 -6.67 -13.07 13.01
CA ASN A 5 -5.67 -12.63 12.03
C ASN A 5 -5.27 -11.15 12.18
N VAL A 6 -5.81 -10.42 13.15
CA VAL A 6 -5.43 -9.02 13.39
C VAL A 6 -4.52 -8.96 14.61
N SER A 7 -3.27 -8.51 14.43
CA SER A 7 -2.36 -8.20 15.55
C SER A 7 -2.99 -7.25 16.56
N SER A 8 -2.63 -7.38 17.85
CA SER A 8 -3.11 -6.49 18.93
C SER A 8 -2.80 -5.01 18.68
N GLN A 9 -1.64 -4.73 18.10
CA GLN A 9 -1.25 -3.42 17.56
C GLN A 9 -0.96 -3.61 16.07
N HIS A 10 -1.99 -3.49 15.23
CA HIS A 10 -1.84 -3.80 13.81
C HIS A 10 -1.36 -2.60 13.00
N CYS A 11 -2.05 -1.48 13.12
CA CYS A 11 -1.75 -0.26 12.41
C CYS A 11 -2.08 0.96 13.26
N ARG A 12 -1.61 2.12 12.82
CA ARG A 12 -1.95 3.42 13.39
C ARG A 12 -2.45 4.34 12.29
N LEU A 13 -3.53 5.05 12.59
CA LEU A 13 -4.04 6.15 11.77
C LEU A 13 -3.62 7.48 12.40
N THR A 14 -3.09 8.39 11.58
CA THR A 14 -2.76 9.76 11.97
C THR A 14 -3.45 10.73 11.02
N LEU A 15 -4.03 11.81 11.57
CA LEU A 15 -4.60 12.88 10.78
C LEU A 15 -3.56 13.99 10.63
N GLU A 16 -3.10 14.24 9.41
CA GLU A 16 -2.03 15.17 9.10
C GLU A 16 -2.51 16.11 7.98
N HIS A 17 -2.56 17.42 8.26
CA HIS A 17 -2.99 18.44 7.29
C HIS A 17 -4.35 18.13 6.62
N GLY A 18 -5.28 17.54 7.39
CA GLY A 18 -6.61 17.15 6.92
C GLY A 18 -6.67 15.83 6.14
N TYR A 19 -5.55 15.11 6.01
CA TYR A 19 -5.50 13.79 5.35
C TYR A 19 -5.19 12.68 6.35
N TRP A 20 -5.86 11.54 6.20
CA TRP A 20 -5.53 10.35 6.97
C TRP A 20 -4.28 9.67 6.40
N PHE A 21 -3.35 9.36 7.27
CA PHE A 21 -2.22 8.48 7.01
C PHE A 21 -2.38 7.21 7.82
N ILE A 22 -2.00 6.09 7.23
CA ILE A 22 -1.99 4.80 7.90
C ILE A 22 -0.57 4.24 7.88
N ARG A 23 -0.15 3.68 9.01
CA ARG A 23 1.15 3.01 9.17
C ARG A 23 0.94 1.62 9.75
N ASP A 24 1.54 0.61 9.13
CA ASP A 24 1.63 -0.74 9.69
C ASP A 24 2.59 -0.77 10.89
N LEU A 25 2.25 -1.50 11.95
CA LEU A 25 3.04 -1.61 13.18
C LEU A 25 3.74 -2.98 13.28
N ASN A 26 4.35 -3.42 12.17
CA ASN A 26 4.93 -4.76 12.01
C ASN A 26 3.90 -5.86 12.28
N SER A 27 2.73 -5.71 11.67
CA SER A 27 1.64 -6.66 11.84
C SER A 27 1.97 -8.00 11.16
N ARG A 28 1.34 -9.09 11.63
CA ARG A 28 1.63 -10.43 11.10
C ARG A 28 1.14 -10.63 9.67
N ASN A 29 0.01 -9.99 9.32
CA ASN A 29 -0.68 -10.21 8.05
C ASN A 29 -0.63 -8.98 7.12
N GLY A 30 0.04 -7.92 7.56
CA GLY A 30 0.27 -6.71 6.79
C GLY A 30 -0.96 -5.84 6.60
N LEU A 31 -0.68 -4.69 6.02
CA LEU A 31 -1.62 -3.64 5.68
C LEU A 31 -1.60 -3.41 4.17
N LYS A 32 -2.76 -3.15 3.56
CA LYS A 32 -2.87 -2.75 2.16
C LYS A 32 -3.74 -1.53 1.99
N VAL A 33 -3.42 -0.72 0.98
CA VAL A 33 -4.27 0.37 0.48
C VAL A 33 -4.46 0.15 -1.02
N ASP A 34 -5.71 0.10 -1.46
CA ASP A 34 -6.10 -0.17 -2.85
C ASP A 34 -5.43 -1.42 -3.43
N GLY A 35 -5.36 -2.48 -2.59
CA GLY A 35 -4.80 -3.77 -2.93
C GLY A 35 -3.27 -3.87 -2.88
N ARG A 36 -2.56 -2.76 -2.67
CA ARG A 36 -1.08 -2.74 -2.60
C ARG A 36 -0.60 -2.79 -1.15
N PRO A 37 0.37 -3.65 -0.79
CA PRO A 37 0.99 -3.63 0.53
C PRO A 37 1.71 -2.32 0.81
N VAL A 38 1.57 -1.77 2.01
CA VAL A 38 2.17 -0.48 2.37
C VAL A 38 2.77 -0.53 3.78
N GLN A 39 3.84 0.24 4.01
CA GLN A 39 4.38 0.46 5.36
C GLN A 39 3.79 1.73 5.99
N ARG A 40 3.73 2.82 5.22
CA ARG A 40 3.01 4.06 5.56
C ARG A 40 2.48 4.70 4.28
N LYS A 41 1.20 5.08 4.27
CA LYS A 41 0.58 5.73 3.11
C LYS A 41 -0.48 6.76 3.52
N ARG A 42 -0.61 7.83 2.73
CA ARG A 42 -1.80 8.69 2.75
C ARG A 42 -2.98 7.92 2.18
N ILE A 43 -4.11 7.91 2.87
CA ILE A 43 -5.35 7.31 2.40
C ILE A 43 -6.13 8.39 1.68
N ASP A 44 -6.38 8.23 0.39
CA ASP A 44 -7.25 9.15 -0.34
C ASP A 44 -8.72 8.87 0.00
N PRO A 45 -9.61 9.88 -0.07
CA PRO A 45 -11.04 9.64 0.10
C PRO A 45 -11.56 8.54 -0.81
N ASN A 46 -12.33 7.61 -0.25
CA ASN A 46 -12.88 6.42 -0.90
C ASN A 46 -11.85 5.33 -1.24
N SER A 47 -10.62 5.42 -0.76
CA SER A 47 -9.66 4.31 -0.85
C SER A 47 -10.11 3.12 0.00
N LYS A 48 -9.74 1.93 -0.47
CA LYS A 48 -9.95 0.67 0.24
C LYS A 48 -8.73 0.32 1.09
N VAL A 49 -8.93 0.13 2.37
CA VAL A 49 -7.88 -0.28 3.30
C VAL A 49 -8.12 -1.72 3.73
N SER A 50 -7.13 -2.58 3.55
CA SER A 50 -7.16 -3.95 4.07
C SER A 50 -6.28 -4.07 5.31
N ILE A 51 -6.89 -4.42 6.45
CA ILE A 51 -6.20 -4.77 7.70
C ILE A 51 -6.28 -6.30 7.84
N ALA A 52 -5.16 -6.99 7.61
CA ALA A 52 -5.14 -8.44 7.40
C ALA A 52 -6.10 -8.88 6.26
N ARG A 53 -7.24 -9.50 6.61
CA ARG A 53 -8.25 -9.97 5.64
C ARG A 53 -9.53 -9.12 5.63
N HIS A 54 -9.56 -8.03 6.38
CA HIS A 54 -10.74 -7.18 6.50
C HIS A 54 -10.55 -5.95 5.63
N GLU A 55 -11.51 -5.71 4.73
CA GLU A 55 -11.53 -4.55 3.85
C GLU A 55 -12.47 -3.48 4.42
N TYR A 56 -12.01 -2.24 4.41
CA TYR A 56 -12.74 -1.06 4.85
C TYR A 56 -12.70 -0.02 3.74
N LEU A 57 -13.83 0.62 3.46
CA LEU A 57 -13.89 1.83 2.65
C LEU A 57 -13.69 3.03 3.57
N ILE A 58 -12.75 3.92 3.24
CA ILE A 58 -12.47 5.10 4.05
C ILE A 58 -13.10 6.33 3.40
N GLU A 59 -14.21 6.77 3.96
CA GLU A 59 -14.95 7.94 3.48
C GLU A 59 -14.67 9.13 4.42
N TYR A 60 -14.10 10.20 3.87
CA TYR A 60 -13.88 11.45 4.58
C TYR A 60 -13.72 12.62 3.61
N GLU A 61 -13.92 13.83 4.10
CA GLU A 61 -13.71 15.08 3.34
C GLU A 61 -12.49 15.80 3.91
N PRO A 62 -11.37 15.90 3.16
CA PRO A 62 -10.15 16.54 3.66
C PRO A 62 -10.36 18.00 4.10
N GLN A 63 -11.20 18.74 3.38
CA GLN A 63 -11.50 20.15 3.66
C GLN A 63 -12.21 20.32 5.00
N ALA A 64 -13.15 19.42 5.33
CA ALA A 64 -13.81 19.39 6.63
C ALA A 64 -12.82 19.08 7.78
N LEU A 65 -11.68 18.44 7.46
CA LEU A 65 -10.59 18.15 8.40
C LEU A 65 -9.46 19.19 8.38
N GLY A 66 -9.68 20.35 7.74
CA GLY A 66 -8.74 21.47 7.74
C GLY A 66 -7.65 21.39 6.67
N ALA A 67 -7.81 20.57 5.64
CA ALA A 67 -6.91 20.56 4.50
C ALA A 67 -6.98 21.89 3.73
N PHE A 68 -5.81 22.42 3.36
CA PHE A 68 -5.68 23.55 2.45
C PHE A 68 -4.53 23.29 1.48
N GLY A 69 -4.64 23.80 0.25
CA GLY A 69 -3.61 23.59 -0.78
C GLY A 69 -3.60 22.16 -1.35
N PRO A 70 -2.52 21.79 -2.07
CA PRO A 70 -2.42 20.46 -2.68
C PRO A 70 -2.29 19.37 -1.61
N PRO A 71 -2.80 18.15 -1.89
CA PRO A 71 -2.63 17.00 -1.00
C PRO A 71 -1.15 16.71 -0.68
N PRO A 72 -0.76 16.42 0.58
CA PRO A 72 0.63 16.09 0.94
C PRO A 72 1.12 14.83 0.23
N ALA A 73 2.38 14.75 -0.21
CA ALA A 73 2.90 13.54 -0.87
C ALA A 73 2.70 12.27 0.01
N ASP A 74 2.49 11.12 -0.63
CA ASP A 74 2.56 9.83 0.07
C ASP A 74 4.00 9.29 0.07
N ASP A 75 4.33 8.47 1.07
CA ASP A 75 5.70 7.97 1.26
C ASP A 75 6.07 6.87 0.26
N ASP A 76 5.08 6.18 -0.31
CA ASP A 76 5.28 4.99 -1.16
C ASP A 76 5.77 5.33 -2.59
N TYR A 77 5.55 6.56 -3.07
CA TYR A 77 5.90 6.94 -4.45
C TYR A 77 7.39 6.75 -4.78
N MET A 78 8.27 6.96 -3.80
CA MET A 78 9.72 6.85 -3.99
C MET A 78 10.20 5.40 -3.97
N GLU A 79 9.59 4.53 -3.16
CA GLU A 79 10.05 3.15 -2.97
C GLU A 79 9.71 2.26 -4.17
N ASP A 80 8.51 2.41 -4.73
CA ASP A 80 8.11 1.69 -5.95
C ASP A 80 8.94 2.14 -7.18
N LEU A 81 9.28 3.42 -7.27
CA LEU A 81 10.15 3.96 -8.32
C LEU A 81 11.60 3.44 -8.19
N MET A 82 12.12 3.31 -6.98
CA MET A 82 13.46 2.75 -6.74
C MET A 82 13.54 1.24 -7.01
N LYS A 83 12.49 0.47 -6.69
CA LYS A 83 12.43 -0.98 -6.95
C LYS A 83 12.40 -1.31 -8.45
N SER A 84 11.69 -0.51 -9.24
CA SER A 84 11.60 -0.70 -10.69
C SER A 84 12.88 -0.29 -11.43
N SER A 85 13.51 0.85 -11.09
CA SER A 85 14.58 1.40 -11.94
C SER A 85 15.98 0.78 -11.72
N LEU A 86 16.27 0.16 -10.57
CA LEU A 86 17.61 -0.34 -10.25
C LEU A 86 17.85 -1.76 -10.80
N MET A 87 16.86 -2.64 -10.70
CA MET A 87 16.96 -4.01 -11.22
C MET A 87 16.95 -4.06 -12.75
N ASP A 88 16.13 -3.22 -13.39
CA ASP A 88 16.03 -3.14 -14.84
C ASP A 88 17.31 -2.58 -15.49
N ARG A 89 17.93 -1.56 -14.88
CA ARG A 89 19.20 -0.97 -15.37
C ARG A 89 20.42 -1.84 -15.10
N ALA A 90 20.36 -2.75 -14.11
CA ALA A 90 21.42 -3.70 -13.83
C ALA A 90 21.42 -4.92 -14.78
N GLY A 91 20.42 -5.06 -15.66
CA GLY A 91 20.33 -6.19 -16.59
C GLY A 91 20.10 -7.54 -15.89
N LEU A 92 19.61 -7.54 -14.65
CA LEU A 92 19.47 -8.73 -13.81
C LEU A 92 18.08 -9.39 -13.88
N SER A 93 17.24 -9.05 -14.86
CA SER A 93 15.95 -9.73 -15.05
C SER A 93 16.19 -11.21 -15.40
N ARG A 94 16.00 -12.08 -14.41
CA ARG A 94 16.05 -13.53 -14.62
C ARG A 94 14.93 -13.92 -15.58
N ARG A 95 15.32 -14.37 -16.76
CA ARG A 95 14.50 -15.07 -17.75
C ARG A 95 13.60 -16.10 -17.05
N ASP A 96 12.27 -15.92 -17.15
CA ASP A 96 11.29 -16.90 -16.69
C ASP A 96 11.51 -18.27 -17.38
N PRO A 97 11.74 -19.38 -16.67
CA PRO A 97 11.93 -20.69 -17.26
C PRO A 97 10.61 -21.44 -17.55
N LYS A 98 9.47 -20.74 -17.70
CA LYS A 98 8.17 -21.37 -17.98
C LYS A 98 7.54 -20.89 -19.28
N LYS A 99 8.14 -21.26 -20.41
CA LYS A 99 7.42 -21.52 -21.66
C LYS A 99 7.95 -22.83 -22.26
N PRO A 100 7.13 -23.88 -22.39
CA PRO A 100 7.53 -25.04 -23.16
C PRO A 100 7.64 -24.64 -24.63
N SER A 101 8.76 -24.98 -25.25
CA SER A 101 8.97 -24.90 -26.69
C SER A 101 7.96 -25.81 -27.40
N SER A 102 7.04 -25.24 -28.17
CA SER A 102 6.31 -26.00 -29.18
C SER A 102 7.09 -25.88 -30.49
N ASN A 103 7.77 -26.98 -30.85
CA ASN A 103 8.24 -27.23 -32.20
C ASN A 103 7.12 -27.94 -32.97
N GLN A 104 6.64 -27.32 -34.05
CA GLN A 104 6.03 -27.93 -35.24
C GLN A 104 6.31 -26.93 -36.36
N GLY A 105 6.81 -27.25 -37.54
CA GLY A 105 7.28 -28.46 -38.21
C GLY A 105 7.87 -27.98 -39.55
#